data_AF-B1PHD8-F1
#
_entry.id   AF-B1PHD8-F1
#
_cell.length_a   1.000
_cell.length_b   1.000
_cell.length_c   1.000
_cell.angle_alpha   90.00
_cell.angle_beta   90.00
_cell.angle_gamma   90.00
#
_symmetry.space_group_name_H-M   'P 1'
#
loop_
_entity.id
_entity.type
_entity.pdbx_description
1 polymer ?
#
loop_
_entity_poly.entity_id
_entity_poly.type
_entity_poly.pdbx_seq_one_letter_code
_entity_poly.pdbx_strand_id
1 'polypeptide(L)'
;KVCMVTARHPGFVGFQNHVQIGVLPFGERFGGTKMDMTKESSTVRVLQYTMWKDWKDHEEMHRQNWSYLFRLCYSCASQMVWGPWEPIYEIKYADMPMNTEMTDFTAVVGKKFAEGKPLEIPVISQPYGKRVVAFGEHTVIPGKEKQFEDAIIKTLEMFKRAPGFLGAMLLKEIGVSGIGSFQFGSKGFHQLLESPGSLEPDPNNVMYQVPEAKPTPPQYIVHVEWANPDALQFGMGRVLLSPEYRHVHDEAVDALIYGPYIRIINPIMEGTFWREYLNE
;
A
#
# COMPACT_ATOMS: atom_id res chain seq x y z
N LYS A 1 12.80 14.03 4.63
CA LYS A 1 14.15 13.94 4.04
C LYS A 1 14.26 12.80 3.02
N VAL A 2 13.97 11.55 3.41
CA VAL A 2 13.98 10.38 2.50
C VAL A 2 13.20 10.67 1.20
N CYS A 3 11.96 11.15 1.28
CA CYS A 3 11.15 11.46 0.10
C CYS A 3 11.78 12.52 -0.84
N MET A 4 12.54 13.48 -0.32
CA MET A 4 13.26 14.47 -1.16
C MET A 4 14.45 13.84 -1.88
N VAL A 5 15.08 12.83 -1.28
CA VAL A 5 16.16 12.05 -1.93
C VAL A 5 15.56 11.12 -2.98
N THR A 6 14.46 10.44 -2.66
CA THR A 6 13.69 9.61 -3.59
C THR A 6 13.26 10.38 -4.84
N ALA A 7 12.80 11.62 -4.68
CA ALA A 7 12.39 12.49 -5.77
C ALA A 7 13.54 12.98 -6.69
N ARG A 8 14.79 12.57 -6.44
CA ARG A 8 15.91 12.82 -7.37
C ARG A 8 15.83 11.97 -8.63
N HIS A 9 15.11 10.85 -8.59
CA HIS A 9 14.99 9.94 -9.73
C HIS A 9 13.78 10.30 -10.61
N PRO A 10 13.92 10.45 -11.94
CA PRO A 10 12.83 10.86 -12.84
C PRO A 10 11.73 9.80 -13.02
N GLY A 11 12.01 8.56 -12.60
CA GLY A 11 11.04 7.47 -12.53
C GLY A 11 10.11 7.53 -11.31
N PHE A 12 10.43 8.34 -10.30
CA PHE A 12 9.57 8.52 -9.13
C PHE A 12 8.36 9.38 -9.48
N VAL A 13 7.16 8.87 -9.21
CA VAL A 13 5.89 9.57 -9.52
C VAL A 13 5.07 9.90 -8.28
N GLY A 14 5.58 9.65 -7.08
CA GLY A 14 4.96 10.09 -5.83
C GLY A 14 4.93 9.00 -4.76
N PHE A 15 4.24 9.26 -3.66
CA PHE A 15 4.27 8.37 -2.49
C PHE A 15 2.97 8.47 -1.66
N GLN A 16 2.69 7.42 -0.88
CA GLN A 16 1.62 7.39 0.12
C GLN A 16 2.10 6.63 1.37
N ASN A 17 2.43 7.36 2.44
CA ASN A 17 2.97 6.80 3.67
C ASN A 17 1.89 6.61 4.72
N HIS A 18 1.84 5.40 5.27
CA HIS A 18 0.80 5.01 6.20
C HIS A 18 1.37 4.65 7.57
N VAL A 19 0.53 4.86 8.58
CA VAL A 19 0.69 4.31 9.93
C VAL A 19 -0.45 3.34 10.18
N GLN A 20 -0.13 2.11 10.62
CA GLN A 20 -1.16 1.19 11.08
C GLN A 20 -1.75 1.71 12.39
N ILE A 21 -3.08 1.88 12.40
CA ILE A 21 -3.83 2.32 13.58
C ILE A 21 -4.56 1.15 14.25
N GLY A 22 -4.86 0.06 13.54
CA GLY A 22 -5.52 -1.10 14.12
C GLY A 22 -5.69 -2.26 13.14
N VAL A 23 -6.66 -3.13 13.43
CA VAL A 23 -6.98 -4.34 12.65
C VAL A 23 -8.50 -4.51 12.63
N LEU A 24 -9.06 -4.96 11.51
CA LEU A 24 -10.47 -5.29 11.43
C LEU A 24 -10.73 -6.60 12.20
N PRO A 25 -11.59 -6.61 13.25
CA PRO A 25 -11.70 -7.78 14.12
C PRO A 25 -12.55 -8.92 13.54
N PHE A 26 -13.31 -8.67 12.47
CA PHE A 26 -14.26 -9.60 11.84
C PHE A 26 -15.23 -10.22 12.87
N GLY A 27 -16.01 -9.37 13.53
CA GLY A 27 -16.77 -9.76 14.72
C GLY A 27 -15.79 -10.01 15.86
N GLU A 28 -15.66 -11.26 16.29
CA GLU A 28 -14.74 -11.68 17.35
C GLU A 28 -13.63 -12.62 16.87
N ARG A 29 -13.50 -12.84 15.55
CA ARG A 29 -12.46 -13.71 14.97
C ARG A 29 -11.05 -13.28 15.40
N PHE A 30 -10.84 -11.98 15.55
CA PHE A 30 -9.66 -11.39 16.21
C PHE A 30 -10.09 -10.54 17.41
N GLY A 31 -10.77 -11.14 18.40
CA GLY A 31 -11.38 -10.44 19.54
C GLY A 31 -10.42 -9.63 20.43
N GLY A 32 -9.10 -9.83 20.32
CA GLY A 32 -8.08 -8.99 20.96
C GLY A 32 -7.73 -7.72 20.19
N THR A 33 -8.35 -7.49 19.04
CA THR A 33 -8.05 -6.36 18.14
C THR A 33 -9.24 -5.42 18.00
N LYS A 34 -8.96 -4.20 17.54
CA LYS A 34 -9.95 -3.19 17.19
C LYS A 34 -9.40 -2.28 16.08
N MET A 35 -10.28 -1.53 15.43
CA MET A 35 -9.89 -0.67 14.31
C MET A 35 -8.96 0.48 14.72
N ASP A 36 -8.97 0.88 15.99
CA ASP A 36 -8.00 1.82 16.57
C ASP A 36 -7.41 1.25 17.87
N MET A 37 -6.14 0.88 17.81
CA MET A 37 -5.29 0.35 18.88
C MET A 37 -4.12 1.30 19.20
N THR A 38 -4.16 2.55 18.74
CA THR A 38 -3.04 3.49 18.84
C THR A 38 -2.67 3.86 20.28
N LYS A 39 -3.61 3.72 21.23
CA LYS A 39 -3.40 4.04 22.65
C LYS A 39 -2.89 2.84 23.46
N GLU A 40 -3.00 1.63 22.93
CA GLU A 40 -2.69 0.39 23.64
C GLU A 40 -1.53 -0.39 23.03
N SER A 41 -1.28 -0.23 21.73
CA SER A 41 -0.16 -0.88 21.06
C SER A 41 1.16 -0.28 21.54
N SER A 42 2.09 -1.14 21.97
CA SER A 42 3.46 -0.74 22.32
C SER A 42 4.36 -0.51 21.10
N THR A 43 3.89 -0.86 19.90
CA THR A 43 4.63 -0.71 18.64
C THR A 43 3.78 -0.04 17.58
N VAL A 44 4.43 0.51 16.55
CA VAL A 44 3.77 1.08 15.38
C VAL A 44 4.34 0.46 14.12
N ARG A 45 3.46 0.02 13.21
CA ARG A 45 3.86 -0.43 11.87
C ARG A 45 3.65 0.70 10.89
N VAL A 46 4.67 0.96 10.07
CA VAL A 46 4.59 1.89 8.93
C VAL A 46 4.55 1.11 7.63
N LEU A 47 3.82 1.64 6.65
CA LEU A 47 3.76 1.10 5.29
C LEU A 47 3.95 2.27 4.33
N GLN A 48 5.15 2.38 3.76
CA GLN A 48 5.58 3.55 3.00
C GLN A 48 5.55 3.21 1.51
N TYR A 49 4.51 3.64 0.81
CA TYR A 49 4.40 3.34 -0.62
C TYR A 49 5.17 4.39 -1.41
N THR A 50 6.03 3.94 -2.32
CA THR A 50 6.66 4.78 -3.34
C THR A 50 6.24 4.28 -4.72
N MET A 51 5.83 5.21 -5.58
CA MET A 51 5.29 4.89 -6.90
C MET A 51 6.32 5.19 -7.97
N TRP A 52 6.44 4.28 -8.93
CA TRP A 52 7.50 4.25 -9.94
C TRP A 52 6.93 3.94 -11.31
N LYS A 53 7.54 4.51 -12.36
CA LYS A 53 7.20 4.21 -13.76
C LYS A 53 7.59 2.78 -14.13
N ASP A 54 8.83 2.39 -13.83
CA ASP A 54 9.31 1.00 -13.83
C ASP A 54 9.81 0.66 -12.43
N TRP A 55 9.55 -0.55 -11.93
CA TRP A 55 10.07 -0.99 -10.64
C TRP A 55 11.60 -0.97 -10.58
N LYS A 56 12.29 -1.02 -11.72
CA LYS A 56 13.76 -0.87 -11.76
C LYS A 56 14.21 0.55 -11.40
N ASP A 57 13.37 1.57 -11.59
CA ASP A 57 13.67 2.94 -11.20
C ASP A 57 13.86 3.05 -9.67
N HIS A 58 13.11 2.25 -8.90
CA HIS A 58 13.29 2.11 -7.45
C HIS A 58 14.70 1.57 -7.12
N GLU A 59 15.05 0.45 -7.75
CA GLU A 59 16.33 -0.22 -7.54
C GLU A 59 17.52 0.66 -7.93
N GLU A 60 17.39 1.42 -9.01
CA GLU A 60 18.37 2.41 -9.45
C GLU A 60 18.46 3.58 -8.49
N MET A 61 17.33 4.15 -8.06
CA MET A 61 17.29 5.26 -7.11
C MET A 61 17.98 4.91 -5.79
N HIS A 62 17.76 3.71 -5.25
CA HIS A 62 18.43 3.23 -4.04
C HIS A 62 19.95 3.22 -4.19
N ARG A 63 20.46 2.69 -5.31
CA ARG A 63 21.90 2.57 -5.57
C ARG A 63 22.55 3.93 -5.84
N GLN A 64 21.93 4.77 -6.67
CA GLN A 64 22.44 6.10 -7.02
C GLN A 64 22.52 7.04 -5.81
N ASN A 65 21.62 6.87 -4.83
CA ASN A 65 21.49 7.77 -3.68
C ASN A 65 21.85 7.10 -2.34
N TRP A 66 22.58 5.98 -2.39
CA TRP A 66 22.75 5.07 -1.26
C TRP A 66 23.33 5.74 0.00
N SER A 67 24.34 6.60 -0.16
CA SER A 67 24.95 7.31 0.98
C SER A 67 23.96 8.17 1.76
N TYR A 68 23.03 8.82 1.07
CA TYR A 68 21.98 9.59 1.74
C TYR A 68 20.92 8.67 2.34
N LEU A 69 20.41 7.72 1.56
CA LEU A 69 19.31 6.86 2.01
C LEU A 69 19.71 5.99 3.19
N PHE A 70 20.86 5.31 3.11
CA PHE A 70 21.35 4.45 4.19
C PHE A 70 21.45 5.22 5.50
N ARG A 71 22.15 6.37 5.51
CA ARG A 71 22.37 7.16 6.73
C ARG A 71 21.05 7.71 7.29
N LEU A 72 20.13 8.12 6.42
CA LEU A 72 18.80 8.58 6.83
C LEU A 72 17.98 7.44 7.45
N CYS A 73 17.93 6.27 6.83
CA CYS A 73 17.19 5.13 7.35
C CYS A 73 17.83 4.54 8.62
N TYR A 74 19.17 4.51 8.69
CA TYR A 74 19.90 4.05 9.88
C TYR A 74 19.65 4.95 11.10
N SER A 75 19.36 6.24 10.90
CA SER A 75 18.98 7.13 12.01
C SER A 75 17.69 6.71 12.72
N CYS A 76 16.87 5.84 12.11
CA CYS A 76 15.69 5.25 12.74
C CYS A 76 16.00 3.99 13.55
N ALA A 77 17.22 3.43 13.47
CA ALA A 77 17.57 2.13 14.06
C ALA A 77 17.28 2.04 15.57
N SER A 78 17.43 3.13 16.32
CA SER A 78 17.13 3.16 17.76
C SER A 78 15.66 2.90 18.09
N GLN A 79 14.77 3.08 17.10
CA GLN A 79 13.32 2.88 17.23
C GLN A 79 12.83 1.62 16.50
N MET A 80 13.73 0.93 15.78
CA MET A 80 13.38 -0.25 15.00
C MET A 80 13.19 -1.47 15.91
N VAL A 81 12.05 -2.14 15.77
CA VAL A 81 11.80 -3.47 16.37
C VAL A 81 11.91 -4.56 15.31
N TRP A 82 11.46 -4.28 14.09
CA TRP A 82 11.51 -5.19 12.95
C TRP A 82 11.54 -4.40 11.63
N GLY A 83 12.16 -4.98 10.59
CA GLY A 83 12.32 -4.38 9.27
C GLY A 83 13.64 -3.62 9.10
N PRO A 84 13.83 -2.86 8.00
CA PRO A 84 12.86 -2.64 6.91
C PRO A 84 12.64 -3.90 6.06
N TRP A 85 11.46 -3.99 5.43
CA TRP A 85 11.12 -5.03 4.45
C TRP A 85 10.30 -4.37 3.35
N GLU A 86 10.84 -4.36 2.13
CA GLU A 86 10.32 -3.57 1.01
C GLU A 86 9.97 -4.47 -0.18
N PRO A 87 8.81 -5.16 -0.12
CA PRO A 87 8.27 -5.90 -1.25
C PRO A 87 7.84 -4.94 -2.37
N ILE A 88 7.99 -5.40 -3.60
CA ILE A 88 7.66 -4.67 -4.83
C ILE A 88 6.40 -5.28 -5.44
N TYR A 89 5.49 -4.43 -5.88
CA TYR A 89 4.19 -4.83 -6.40
C TYR A 89 3.95 -4.28 -7.80
N GLU A 90 3.23 -5.05 -8.60
CA GLU A 90 2.51 -4.54 -9.78
C GLU A 90 1.04 -4.30 -9.46
N ILE A 91 0.43 -3.31 -10.11
CA ILE A 91 -1.00 -3.01 -9.96
C ILE A 91 -1.79 -3.85 -10.98
N LYS A 92 -2.69 -4.72 -10.51
CA LYS A 92 -3.58 -5.52 -11.37
C LYS A 92 -4.91 -4.83 -11.68
N TYR A 93 -5.35 -3.97 -10.77
CA TYR A 93 -6.55 -3.16 -10.91
C TYR A 93 -6.37 -1.89 -10.08
N ALA A 94 -6.85 -0.76 -10.58
CA ALA A 94 -6.94 0.47 -9.82
C ALA A 94 -8.15 1.29 -10.25
N ASP A 95 -8.92 1.73 -9.26
CA ASP A 95 -9.96 2.73 -9.33
C ASP A 95 -9.71 3.70 -8.18
N MET A 96 -8.78 4.63 -8.40
CA MET A 96 -8.24 5.50 -7.36
C MET A 96 -8.35 6.96 -7.82
N PRO A 97 -9.30 7.74 -7.29
CA PRO A 97 -9.53 9.11 -7.72
C PRO A 97 -8.42 10.03 -7.24
N MET A 98 -8.25 11.14 -7.95
CA MET A 98 -7.47 12.29 -7.49
C MET A 98 -7.88 12.72 -6.08
N ASN A 99 -6.89 12.98 -5.22
CA ASN A 99 -7.17 13.55 -3.90
C ASN A 99 -7.62 15.00 -4.04
N THR A 100 -8.60 15.39 -3.21
CA THR A 100 -9.13 16.75 -3.16
C THR A 100 -9.45 17.11 -1.72
N GLU A 101 -9.14 18.33 -1.31
CA GLU A 101 -9.64 18.86 -0.06
C GLU A 101 -11.11 19.29 -0.20
N MET A 102 -11.79 19.48 0.93
CA MET A 102 -13.15 20.02 0.96
C MET A 102 -13.26 21.43 0.37
N THR A 103 -12.15 22.12 0.14
CA THR A 103 -12.11 23.43 -0.51
C THR A 103 -12.15 23.34 -2.03
N ASP A 104 -11.78 22.19 -2.60
CA ASP A 104 -11.45 22.08 -4.03
C ASP A 104 -12.65 21.65 -4.87
N PHE A 105 -13.67 21.05 -4.26
CA PHE A 105 -14.78 20.43 -4.98
C PHE A 105 -15.52 21.41 -5.88
N THR A 106 -15.64 22.69 -5.50
CA THR A 106 -16.34 23.70 -6.32
C THR A 106 -15.64 23.92 -7.65
N ALA A 107 -14.31 24.04 -7.63
CA ALA A 107 -13.49 24.22 -8.83
C ALA A 107 -13.46 22.93 -9.68
N VAL A 108 -13.35 21.76 -9.04
CA VAL A 108 -13.36 20.46 -9.73
C VAL A 108 -14.68 20.23 -10.46
N VAL A 109 -15.80 20.46 -9.78
CA VAL A 109 -17.14 20.36 -10.37
C VAL A 109 -17.26 21.34 -11.53
N GLY A 110 -16.91 22.62 -11.33
CA GLY A 110 -16.94 23.63 -12.38
C GLY A 110 -16.14 23.24 -13.64
N LYS A 111 -14.90 22.76 -13.45
CA LYS A 111 -14.03 22.31 -14.55
C LYS A 111 -14.63 21.12 -15.31
N LYS A 112 -15.07 20.07 -14.61
CA LYS A 112 -15.63 18.87 -15.24
C LYS A 112 -16.94 19.14 -15.99
N PHE A 113 -17.78 20.03 -15.48
CA PHE A 113 -18.96 20.50 -16.21
C PHE A 113 -18.58 21.31 -17.46
N ALA A 114 -17.61 22.22 -17.36
CA ALA A 114 -17.16 23.03 -18.50
C ALA A 114 -16.57 22.17 -19.64
N GLU A 115 -15.92 21.06 -19.30
CA GLU A 115 -15.38 20.09 -20.26
C GLU A 115 -16.43 19.09 -20.79
N GLY A 116 -17.69 19.17 -20.37
CA GLY A 116 -18.75 18.24 -20.77
C GLY A 116 -18.60 16.83 -20.18
N LYS A 117 -17.89 16.71 -19.05
CA LYS A 117 -17.50 15.45 -18.41
C LYS A 117 -18.02 15.32 -16.97
N PRO A 118 -19.33 15.52 -16.68
CA PRO A 118 -19.85 15.49 -15.32
C PRO A 118 -19.74 14.11 -14.65
N LEU A 119 -19.69 13.02 -15.43
CA LEU A 119 -19.47 11.67 -14.91
C LEU A 119 -18.04 11.42 -14.43
N GLU A 120 -17.09 12.30 -14.78
CA GLU A 120 -15.71 12.26 -14.30
C GLU A 120 -15.52 13.06 -12.99
N ILE A 121 -16.60 13.53 -12.36
CA ILE A 121 -16.54 14.16 -11.02
C ILE A 121 -16.31 13.05 -9.99
N PRO A 122 -15.14 13.01 -9.32
CA PRO A 122 -14.87 11.98 -8.34
C PRO A 122 -15.55 12.28 -7.00
N VAL A 123 -15.53 11.29 -6.12
CA VAL A 123 -15.77 11.51 -4.69
C VAL A 123 -14.66 12.39 -4.08
N ILE A 124 -14.96 13.06 -2.97
CA ILE A 124 -13.98 13.87 -2.23
C ILE A 124 -13.11 12.93 -1.38
N SER A 125 -11.96 12.52 -1.92
CA SER A 125 -10.96 11.72 -1.20
C SER A 125 -9.92 12.63 -0.55
N GLN A 126 -10.17 13.02 0.70
CA GLN A 126 -9.34 14.00 1.41
C GLN A 126 -7.93 13.48 1.71
N PRO A 127 -6.89 14.29 1.46
CA PRO A 127 -5.51 13.91 1.73
C PRO A 127 -5.08 14.13 3.19
N TYR A 128 -3.87 13.69 3.51
CA TYR A 128 -3.13 14.03 4.74
C TYR A 128 -3.83 13.57 6.02
N GLY A 129 -4.15 12.28 6.06
CA GLY A 129 -4.73 11.60 7.21
C GLY A 129 -6.20 11.89 7.51
N LYS A 130 -6.93 12.44 6.53
CA LYS A 130 -8.38 12.75 6.64
C LYS A 130 -9.27 11.68 6.01
N ARG A 131 -8.73 10.47 5.81
CA ARG A 131 -9.43 9.25 5.39
C ARG A 131 -8.73 8.03 5.98
N VAL A 132 -9.32 6.84 5.85
CA VAL A 132 -8.72 5.58 6.32
C VAL A 132 -8.59 4.58 5.17
N VAL A 133 -7.72 3.60 5.36
CA VAL A 133 -7.46 2.55 4.38
C VAL A 133 -7.58 1.18 5.02
N ALA A 134 -8.31 0.28 4.36
CA ALA A 134 -8.27 -1.15 4.60
C ALA A 134 -7.16 -1.77 3.76
N PHE A 135 -6.17 -2.37 4.42
CA PHE A 135 -5.05 -3.08 3.80
C PHE A 135 -5.26 -4.58 4.02
N GLY A 136 -5.81 -5.27 3.01
CA GLY A 136 -6.13 -6.69 3.09
C GLY A 136 -5.02 -7.58 2.52
N GLU A 137 -4.35 -8.34 3.39
CA GLU A 137 -3.33 -9.32 3.01
C GLU A 137 -3.98 -10.64 2.55
N HIS A 138 -3.57 -11.13 1.38
CA HIS A 138 -4.05 -12.37 0.78
C HIS A 138 -2.88 -13.18 0.20
N THR A 139 -2.90 -14.48 0.42
CA THR A 139 -1.99 -15.43 -0.24
C THR A 139 -2.84 -16.47 -0.94
N VAL A 140 -2.62 -16.65 -2.24
CA VAL A 140 -3.51 -17.42 -3.11
C VAL A 140 -2.91 -18.79 -3.40
N ILE A 141 -3.77 -19.81 -3.53
CA ILE A 141 -3.38 -21.16 -3.92
C ILE A 141 -2.72 -21.11 -5.32
N PRO A 142 -1.52 -21.69 -5.53
CA PRO A 142 -0.91 -21.74 -6.85
C PRO A 142 -1.84 -22.39 -7.89
N GLY A 143 -2.06 -21.72 -9.01
CA GLY A 143 -3.03 -22.12 -10.04
C GLY A 143 -4.44 -21.53 -9.88
N LYS A 144 -4.70 -20.78 -8.79
CA LYS A 144 -5.98 -20.09 -8.53
C LYS A 144 -5.90 -18.56 -8.65
N GLU A 145 -4.78 -18.02 -9.11
CA GLU A 145 -4.51 -16.57 -9.25
C GLU A 145 -5.61 -15.88 -10.06
N LYS A 146 -5.97 -16.45 -11.21
CA LYS A 146 -6.98 -15.84 -12.09
C LYS A 146 -8.37 -15.82 -11.46
N GLN A 147 -8.78 -16.90 -10.79
CA GLN A 147 -10.05 -16.96 -10.06
C GLN A 147 -10.09 -15.87 -8.98
N PHE A 148 -9.00 -15.73 -8.22
CA PHE A 148 -8.89 -14.69 -7.20
C PHE A 148 -8.93 -13.28 -7.80
N GLU A 149 -8.11 -13.00 -8.83
CA GLU A 149 -8.06 -11.70 -9.50
C GLU A 149 -9.43 -11.31 -10.06
N ASP A 150 -10.10 -12.21 -10.80
CA ASP A 150 -11.43 -11.95 -11.40
C ASP A 150 -12.50 -11.67 -10.32
N ALA A 151 -12.55 -12.48 -9.26
CA ALA A 151 -13.54 -12.33 -8.18
C ALA A 151 -13.31 -11.07 -7.33
N ILE A 152 -12.06 -10.75 -7.02
CA ILE A 152 -11.72 -9.54 -6.25
C ILE A 152 -12.00 -8.29 -7.07
N ILE A 153 -11.61 -8.24 -8.35
CA ILE A 153 -11.88 -7.07 -9.20
C ILE A 153 -13.40 -6.82 -9.28
N LYS A 154 -14.20 -7.87 -9.49
CA LYS A 154 -15.66 -7.75 -9.48
C LYS A 154 -16.20 -7.27 -8.12
N THR A 155 -15.62 -7.73 -7.01
CA THR A 155 -15.98 -7.25 -5.67
C THR A 155 -15.67 -5.76 -5.48
N LEU A 156 -14.50 -5.30 -5.95
CA LEU A 156 -14.09 -3.90 -5.85
C LEU A 156 -14.96 -2.98 -6.71
N GLU A 157 -15.35 -3.43 -7.91
CA GLU A 157 -16.34 -2.74 -8.75
C GLU A 157 -17.69 -2.61 -8.03
N MET A 158 -18.12 -3.64 -7.32
CA MET A 158 -19.35 -3.58 -6.53
C MET A 158 -19.25 -2.60 -5.36
N PHE A 159 -18.07 -2.43 -4.74
CA PHE A 159 -17.86 -1.49 -3.63
C PHE A 159 -18.07 -0.02 -4.00
N LYS A 160 -18.04 0.36 -5.28
CA LYS A 160 -18.42 1.70 -5.73
C LYS A 160 -19.83 2.12 -5.26
N ARG A 161 -20.71 1.16 -4.96
CA ARG A 161 -22.06 1.41 -4.41
C ARG A 161 -22.08 1.62 -2.88
N ALA A 162 -20.95 1.51 -2.19
CA ALA A 162 -20.87 1.61 -0.74
C ALA A 162 -20.66 3.07 -0.29
N PRO A 163 -21.49 3.58 0.64
CA PRO A 163 -21.29 4.92 1.18
C PRO A 163 -19.89 5.09 1.78
N GLY A 164 -19.23 6.19 1.42
CA GLY A 164 -17.90 6.50 1.91
C GLY A 164 -16.76 5.72 1.25
N PHE A 165 -17.01 4.95 0.18
CA PHE A 165 -15.96 4.36 -0.64
C PHE A 165 -15.17 5.45 -1.38
N LEU A 166 -13.84 5.40 -1.31
CA LEU A 166 -12.93 6.41 -1.87
C LEU A 166 -11.98 5.86 -2.94
N GLY A 167 -12.18 4.62 -3.36
CA GLY A 167 -11.35 3.95 -4.36
C GLY A 167 -10.69 2.67 -3.84
N ALA A 168 -10.21 1.85 -4.76
CA ALA A 168 -9.51 0.61 -4.45
C ALA A 168 -8.45 0.25 -5.50
N MET A 169 -7.48 -0.55 -5.09
CA MET A 169 -6.52 -1.19 -6.00
C MET A 169 -6.12 -2.58 -5.53
N LEU A 170 -5.80 -3.45 -6.49
CA LEU A 170 -5.27 -4.79 -6.27
C LEU A 170 -3.78 -4.79 -6.63
N LEU A 171 -2.94 -5.03 -5.63
CA LEU A 171 -1.49 -5.14 -5.79
C LEU A 171 -1.08 -6.62 -5.79
N LYS A 172 -0.21 -7.02 -6.71
CA LYS A 172 0.37 -8.37 -6.78
C LYS A 172 1.87 -8.29 -6.57
N GLU A 173 2.39 -9.07 -5.62
CA GLU A 173 3.83 -9.05 -5.32
C GLU A 173 4.62 -9.67 -6.47
N ILE A 174 5.65 -8.95 -6.92
CA ILE A 174 6.55 -9.38 -8.01
C ILE A 174 7.98 -9.67 -7.53
N GLY A 175 8.26 -9.44 -6.25
CA GLY A 175 9.58 -9.62 -5.68
C GLY A 175 9.84 -8.69 -4.49
N VAL A 176 11.10 -8.62 -4.06
CA VAL A 176 11.51 -7.81 -2.90
C VAL A 176 12.79 -7.03 -3.21
N SER A 177 12.84 -5.75 -2.83
CA SER A 177 14.08 -4.99 -2.87
C SER A 177 15.02 -5.42 -1.75
N GLY A 178 16.10 -6.14 -2.10
CA GLY A 178 17.12 -6.51 -1.11
C GLY A 178 17.82 -5.28 -0.51
N ILE A 179 18.17 -4.30 -1.35
CA ILE A 179 18.80 -3.06 -0.89
C ILE A 179 17.87 -2.22 -0.01
N GLY A 180 16.58 -2.14 -0.35
CA GLY A 180 15.55 -1.47 0.46
C GLY A 180 15.25 -2.18 1.79
N SER A 181 15.39 -3.50 1.80
CA SER A 181 15.18 -4.35 2.97
C SER A 181 16.42 -4.56 3.84
N PHE A 182 17.53 -3.87 3.53
CA PHE A 182 18.82 -4.06 4.18
C PHE A 182 19.29 -5.54 4.20
N GLN A 183 18.96 -6.28 3.14
CA GLN A 183 19.35 -7.68 2.95
C GLN A 183 20.57 -7.74 2.03
N PHE A 184 21.72 -8.01 2.64
CA PHE A 184 23.02 -8.09 1.97
C PHE A 184 23.63 -9.49 2.16
N GLY A 185 24.69 -9.77 1.40
CA GLY A 185 25.61 -10.86 1.69
C GLY A 185 26.40 -10.59 2.97
N SER A 186 27.32 -11.51 3.30
CA SER A 186 28.05 -11.47 4.57
C SER A 186 28.79 -10.15 4.80
N LYS A 187 29.46 -9.61 3.78
CA LYS A 187 30.19 -8.34 3.87
C LYS A 187 29.25 -7.18 4.24
N GLY A 188 28.17 -6.98 3.50
CA GLY A 188 27.22 -5.91 3.73
C GLY A 188 26.47 -6.07 5.06
N PHE A 189 26.22 -7.32 5.47
CA PHE A 189 25.65 -7.62 6.78
C PHE A 189 26.54 -7.17 7.95
N HIS A 190 27.84 -7.48 7.90
CA HIS A 190 28.80 -6.99 8.90
C HIS A 190 28.88 -5.46 8.90
N GLN A 191 28.99 -4.84 7.73
CA GLN A 191 29.01 -3.39 7.59
C GLN A 191 27.75 -2.72 8.15
N LEU A 192 26.59 -3.36 8.02
CA LEU A 192 25.32 -2.88 8.57
C LEU A 192 25.34 -2.90 10.11
N LEU A 193 25.73 -4.02 10.71
CA LEU A 193 25.75 -4.18 12.17
C LEU A 193 26.83 -3.33 12.86
N GLU A 194 27.96 -3.13 12.18
CA GLU A 194 29.13 -2.40 12.69
C GLU A 194 29.09 -0.91 12.33
N SER A 195 28.05 -0.46 11.61
CA SER A 195 27.99 0.92 11.14
C SER A 195 27.89 1.92 12.30
N PRO A 196 28.74 2.96 12.34
CA PRO A 196 28.55 4.10 13.23
C PRO A 196 27.43 5.05 12.74
N GLY A 197 26.71 4.69 11.68
CA GLY A 197 25.63 5.48 11.07
C GLY A 197 26.09 6.49 10.01
N SER A 198 27.40 6.60 9.77
CA SER A 198 28.00 7.49 8.77
C SER A 198 28.77 6.76 7.66
N LEU A 199 28.83 5.42 7.71
CA LEU A 199 29.46 4.55 6.73
C LEU A 199 28.45 3.55 6.21
N GLU A 200 28.33 3.44 4.89
CA GLU A 200 27.37 2.57 4.24
C GLU A 200 27.89 1.13 4.06
N PRO A 201 27.01 0.13 4.12
CA PRO A 201 27.24 -1.16 3.49
C PRO A 201 27.50 -1.01 1.99
N ASP A 202 28.23 -1.95 1.40
CA ASP A 202 28.44 -2.01 -0.04
C ASP A 202 27.10 -2.27 -0.76
N PRO A 203 26.57 -1.31 -1.56
CA PRO A 203 25.25 -1.47 -2.20
C PRO A 203 25.25 -2.55 -3.29
N ASN A 204 26.42 -2.98 -3.77
CA ASN A 204 26.55 -4.07 -4.72
C ASN A 204 26.60 -5.45 -4.05
N ASN A 205 26.59 -5.51 -2.71
CA ASN A 205 26.62 -6.76 -1.98
C ASN A 205 25.22 -7.34 -1.70
N VAL A 206 24.19 -6.90 -2.43
CA VAL A 206 22.89 -7.59 -2.45
C VAL A 206 23.01 -8.85 -3.32
N MET A 207 22.59 -9.99 -2.78
CA MET A 207 22.88 -11.31 -3.37
C MET A 207 21.79 -11.86 -4.29
N TYR A 208 20.70 -11.12 -4.47
CA TYR A 208 19.57 -11.50 -5.30
C TYR A 208 18.93 -10.26 -5.95
N GLN A 209 18.29 -10.45 -7.09
CA GLN A 209 17.47 -9.45 -7.77
C GLN A 209 16.02 -9.55 -7.29
N VAL A 210 15.26 -8.45 -7.46
CA VAL A 210 13.84 -8.37 -7.03
C VAL A 210 13.03 -9.63 -7.40
N PRO A 211 13.01 -10.10 -8.67
CA PRO A 211 12.16 -11.23 -9.05
C PRO A 211 12.57 -12.57 -8.44
N GLU A 212 13.82 -12.73 -8.00
CA GLU A 212 14.30 -13.97 -7.37
C GLU A 212 13.68 -14.18 -5.98
N ALA A 213 13.25 -13.09 -5.34
CA ALA A 213 12.53 -13.12 -4.07
C ALA A 213 11.00 -13.11 -4.24
N LYS A 214 10.48 -13.30 -5.46
CA LYS A 214 9.03 -13.38 -5.70
C LYS A 214 8.45 -14.60 -4.99
N PRO A 215 7.45 -14.45 -4.11
CA PRO A 215 6.93 -15.56 -3.34
C PRO A 215 6.10 -16.51 -4.20
N THR A 216 6.21 -17.81 -3.91
CA THR A 216 5.22 -18.82 -4.25
C THR A 216 4.88 -19.55 -2.94
N PRO A 217 3.63 -19.46 -2.43
CA PRO A 217 2.44 -19.02 -3.14
C PRO A 217 2.35 -17.50 -3.40
N PRO A 218 1.62 -17.06 -4.45
CA PRO A 218 1.51 -15.65 -4.82
C PRO A 218 0.79 -14.83 -3.75
N GLN A 219 1.32 -13.63 -3.49
CA GLN A 219 0.81 -12.70 -2.48
C GLN A 219 0.19 -11.45 -3.12
N TYR A 220 -0.88 -10.98 -2.50
CA TYR A 220 -1.64 -9.82 -2.93
C TYR A 220 -2.01 -8.92 -1.76
N ILE A 221 -2.13 -7.63 -2.07
CA ILE A 221 -2.76 -6.64 -1.19
C ILE A 221 -4.00 -6.11 -1.89
N VAL A 222 -5.14 -6.21 -1.21
CA VAL A 222 -6.37 -5.52 -1.58
C VAL A 222 -6.42 -4.22 -0.77
N HIS A 223 -6.09 -3.10 -1.40
CA HIS A 223 -6.06 -1.77 -0.79
C HIS A 223 -7.38 -1.07 -1.10
N VAL A 224 -8.14 -0.69 -0.07
CA VAL A 224 -9.44 0.00 -0.22
C VAL A 224 -9.50 1.22 0.67
N GLU A 225 -9.84 2.38 0.11
CA GLU A 225 -9.92 3.64 0.85
C GLU A 225 -11.36 3.97 1.24
N TRP A 226 -11.53 4.49 2.45
CA TRP A 226 -12.83 4.82 3.03
C TRP A 226 -12.79 6.15 3.77
N ALA A 227 -13.93 6.84 3.79
CA ALA A 227 -14.07 8.14 4.44
C ALA A 227 -13.78 8.10 5.95
N ASN A 228 -14.18 7.01 6.63
CA ASN A 228 -14.00 6.82 8.07
C ASN A 228 -14.05 5.33 8.45
N PRO A 229 -13.68 4.97 9.70
CA PRO A 229 -13.68 3.56 10.15
C PRO A 229 -15.03 2.86 10.08
N ASP A 230 -16.16 3.55 10.29
CA ASP A 230 -17.48 2.93 10.23
C ASP A 230 -17.87 2.61 8.78
N ALA A 231 -17.63 3.54 7.86
CA ALA A 231 -17.79 3.32 6.42
C ALA A 231 -16.93 2.14 5.96
N LEU A 232 -15.70 2.04 6.46
CA LEU A 232 -14.83 0.89 6.22
C LEU A 232 -15.44 -0.40 6.76
N GLN A 233 -15.84 -0.43 8.04
CA GLN A 233 -16.36 -1.65 8.68
C GLN A 233 -17.61 -2.18 7.97
N PHE A 234 -18.60 -1.32 7.72
CA PHE A 234 -19.86 -1.73 7.10
C PHE A 234 -19.76 -1.85 5.58
N GLY A 235 -18.89 -1.05 4.95
CA GLY A 235 -18.59 -1.11 3.53
C GLY A 235 -17.90 -2.41 3.16
N MET A 236 -16.77 -2.72 3.81
CA MET A 236 -16.10 -4.03 3.68
C MET A 236 -17.02 -5.16 4.11
N GLY A 237 -17.80 -4.97 5.20
CA GLY A 237 -18.79 -5.93 5.68
C GLY A 237 -19.88 -6.29 4.66
N ARG A 238 -20.07 -5.53 3.57
CA ARG A 238 -21.02 -5.90 2.51
C ARG A 238 -20.74 -7.26 1.89
N VAL A 239 -19.47 -7.68 1.78
CA VAL A 239 -19.11 -9.01 1.27
C VAL A 239 -19.52 -10.16 2.21
N LEU A 240 -19.98 -9.83 3.42
CA LEU A 240 -20.49 -10.80 4.40
C LEU A 240 -21.99 -10.64 4.62
N LEU A 241 -22.50 -9.41 4.53
CA LEU A 241 -23.86 -9.03 4.91
C LEU A 241 -24.83 -8.97 3.72
N SER A 242 -24.36 -8.64 2.52
CA SER A 242 -25.19 -8.59 1.32
C SER A 242 -25.06 -9.89 0.52
N PRO A 243 -26.15 -10.65 0.30
CA PRO A 243 -26.09 -11.92 -0.44
C PRO A 243 -25.47 -11.79 -1.84
N GLU A 244 -25.75 -10.69 -2.55
CA GLU A 244 -25.20 -10.43 -3.88
C GLU A 244 -23.68 -10.28 -3.85
N TYR A 245 -23.14 -9.51 -2.89
CA TYR A 245 -21.70 -9.31 -2.74
C TYR A 245 -21.01 -10.57 -2.24
N ARG A 246 -21.63 -11.24 -1.27
CA ARG A 246 -21.09 -12.46 -0.67
C ARG A 246 -20.90 -13.56 -1.71
N HIS A 247 -21.89 -13.78 -2.56
CA HIS A 247 -21.78 -14.80 -3.60
C HIS A 247 -20.56 -14.61 -4.51
N VAL A 248 -20.25 -13.36 -4.88
CA VAL A 248 -19.07 -13.04 -5.69
C VAL A 248 -17.78 -13.18 -4.88
N HIS A 249 -17.77 -12.68 -3.65
CA HIS A 249 -16.58 -12.69 -2.81
C HIS A 249 -16.21 -14.10 -2.32
N ASP A 250 -17.18 -15.01 -2.14
CA ASP A 250 -16.95 -16.40 -1.78
C ASP A 250 -16.01 -17.09 -2.81
N GLU A 251 -16.09 -16.73 -4.10
CA GLU A 251 -15.16 -17.24 -5.14
C GLU A 251 -13.70 -16.84 -4.87
N ALA A 252 -13.46 -15.65 -4.30
CA ALA A 252 -12.12 -15.21 -3.92
C ALA A 252 -11.63 -15.95 -2.67
N VAL A 253 -12.52 -16.18 -1.69
CA VAL A 253 -12.20 -16.91 -0.44
C VAL A 253 -11.78 -18.35 -0.73
N ASP A 254 -12.45 -19.02 -1.68
CA ASP A 254 -12.13 -20.39 -2.11
C ASP A 254 -10.73 -20.52 -2.74
N ALA A 255 -10.11 -19.41 -3.13
CA ALA A 255 -8.79 -19.38 -3.73
C ALA A 255 -7.65 -19.15 -2.71
N LEU A 256 -7.95 -18.95 -1.42
CA LEU A 256 -6.96 -18.52 -0.44
C LEU A 256 -6.22 -19.67 0.27
N ILE A 257 -4.91 -19.49 0.43
CA ILE A 257 -4.09 -20.16 1.45
C ILE A 257 -4.10 -19.36 2.75
N TYR A 258 -3.99 -18.03 2.65
CA TYR A 258 -4.01 -17.11 3.78
C TYR A 258 -4.84 -15.88 3.47
N GLY A 259 -5.49 -15.35 4.51
CA GLY A 259 -6.30 -14.15 4.45
C GLY A 259 -7.82 -14.42 4.39
N PRO A 260 -8.62 -13.35 4.31
CA PRO A 260 -8.20 -11.96 4.38
C PRO A 260 -7.75 -11.55 5.80
N TYR A 261 -6.56 -10.96 5.93
CA TYR A 261 -6.16 -10.25 7.16
C TYR A 261 -6.09 -8.75 6.89
N ILE A 262 -6.99 -7.98 7.53
CA ILE A 262 -7.20 -6.57 7.18
C ILE A 262 -6.63 -5.65 8.26
N ARG A 263 -5.54 -4.96 7.93
CA ARG A 263 -5.02 -3.86 8.74
C ARG A 263 -5.81 -2.59 8.46
N ILE A 264 -6.00 -1.78 9.49
CA ILE A 264 -6.52 -0.41 9.33
C ILE A 264 -5.34 0.54 9.38
N ILE A 265 -5.14 1.32 8.32
CA ILE A 265 -3.99 2.20 8.18
C ILE A 265 -4.45 3.63 7.84
N ASN A 266 -3.71 4.62 8.34
CA ASN A 266 -3.95 6.04 8.13
C ASN A 266 -2.91 6.60 7.15
N PRO A 267 -3.29 7.16 5.97
CA PRO A 267 -2.38 7.77 5.01
C PRO A 267 -1.96 9.18 5.44
N ILE A 268 -0.97 9.28 6.33
CA ILE A 268 -0.58 10.53 7.01
C ILE A 268 0.18 11.49 6.08
N MET A 269 1.16 10.98 5.33
CA MET A 269 2.03 11.81 4.48
C MET A 269 1.99 11.27 3.06
N GLU A 270 1.66 12.09 2.08
CA GLU A 270 1.51 11.63 0.70
C GLU A 270 1.89 12.73 -0.30
N GLY A 271 2.46 12.32 -1.43
CA GLY A 271 2.62 13.14 -2.62
C GLY A 271 1.52 12.77 -3.59
N THR A 272 0.36 13.42 -3.46
CA THR A 272 -0.91 13.05 -4.13
C THR A 272 -0.83 12.97 -5.66
N PHE A 273 0.18 13.62 -6.26
CA PHE A 273 0.46 13.63 -7.69
C PHE A 273 0.74 12.23 -8.29
N TRP A 274 0.98 11.20 -7.48
CA TRP A 274 1.03 9.83 -7.99
C TRP A 274 -0.28 9.39 -8.65
N ARG A 275 -1.41 9.98 -8.23
CA ARG A 275 -2.72 9.73 -8.81
C ARG A 275 -2.96 10.52 -10.09
N GLU A 276 -2.19 11.59 -10.34
CA GLU A 276 -2.21 12.28 -11.62
C GLU A 276 -1.63 11.34 -12.67
N TYR A 277 -0.44 10.81 -12.41
CA TYR A 277 0.20 9.81 -13.26
C TYR A 277 -0.66 8.56 -13.50
N LEU A 278 -1.40 8.10 -12.49
CA LEU A 278 -2.27 6.93 -12.63
C LEU A 278 -3.47 7.16 -13.56
N ASN A 279 -3.99 8.38 -13.62
CA ASN A 279 -5.27 8.71 -14.28
C ASN A 279 -5.09 9.50 -15.59
N GLU A 280 -3.86 9.54 -16.13
CA GLU A 280 -3.54 10.10 -17.45
C GLU A 280 -3.94 9.17 -18.62
#